data_AF-A0A7L5Y1X1-F1
#
_entry.id   AF-A0A7L5Y1X1-F1
#
_cell.length_a   1.000
_cell.length_b   1.000
_cell.length_c   1.000
_cell.angle_alpha   90.00
_cell.angle_beta   90.00
_cell.angle_gamma   90.00
#
_symmetry.space_group_name_H-M   'P 1'
#
loop_
_entity.id
_entity.type
_entity.pdbx_description
1 polymer ?
#
loop_
_entity_poly.entity_id
_entity_poly.type
_entity_poly.pdbx_seq_one_letter_code
_entity_poly.pdbx_strand_id
1 'polypeptide(L)'
;MFEALNQYAGWLIAAFAGGAFTAWLARNDKAEERWAWWKLAALATLAALLALALFGWPFGLTGLWIESAIATAVAFVAGGLVGAALWKTRISPSPLWRVGAASAAIIWFLSNLVSAGPWEALFKRSVNDVVAKNGADPSEVGVAGRDVVVGPAAAQGEARAKLIADLRAAPSVRRVAEGDVARWAPRG
;
A
#
# COMPACT_ATOMS: atom_id res chain seq x y z
N MET A 1 -5.18 0.42 10.11
CA MET A 1 -4.62 -0.64 9.23
C MET A 1 -5.70 -1.62 8.77
N PHE A 2 -6.52 -2.17 9.67
CA PHE A 2 -7.58 -3.13 9.31
C PHE A 2 -8.63 -2.59 8.32
N GLU A 3 -9.04 -1.32 8.42
CA GLU A 3 -10.05 -0.75 7.49
C GLU A 3 -9.51 -0.52 6.07
N ALA A 4 -8.26 -0.06 5.95
CA ALA A 4 -7.59 0.06 4.65
C ALA A 4 -7.43 -1.32 3.99
N LEU A 5 -7.02 -2.32 4.76
CA LEU A 5 -6.92 -3.69 4.28
C LEU A 5 -8.27 -4.26 3.86
N ASN A 6 -9.38 -3.88 4.50
CA ASN A 6 -10.70 -4.39 4.14
C ASN A 6 -11.13 -3.95 2.73
N GLN A 7 -10.83 -2.71 2.32
CA GLN A 7 -11.11 -2.27 0.95
C GLN A 7 -10.22 -2.94 -0.10
N TYR A 8 -8.98 -3.27 0.26
CA TYR A 8 -8.07 -4.00 -0.63
C TYR A 8 -8.21 -5.52 -0.51
N ALA A 9 -9.00 -6.05 0.42
CA ALA A 9 -9.04 -7.47 0.75
C ALA A 9 -9.40 -8.34 -0.46
N GLY A 10 -10.44 -7.96 -1.22
CA GLY A 10 -10.83 -8.67 -2.44
C GLY A 10 -9.71 -8.72 -3.48
N TRP A 11 -8.98 -7.62 -3.65
CA TRP A 11 -7.84 -7.52 -4.56
C TRP A 11 -6.65 -8.36 -4.10
N LEU A 12 -6.36 -8.36 -2.80
CA LEU A 12 -5.29 -9.19 -2.22
C LEU A 12 -5.62 -10.68 -2.33
N ILE A 13 -6.89 -11.08 -2.13
CA ILE A 13 -7.35 -12.45 -2.36
C ILE A 13 -7.18 -12.83 -3.83
N ALA A 14 -7.52 -11.94 -4.77
CA ALA A 14 -7.32 -12.19 -6.20
C ALA A 14 -5.83 -12.35 -6.55
N ALA A 15 -4.94 -11.54 -5.96
CA ALA A 15 -3.50 -11.67 -6.13
C ALA A 15 -2.98 -13.01 -5.59
N PHE A 16 -3.44 -13.41 -4.40
CA PHE A 16 -3.14 -14.72 -3.81
C PHE A 16 -3.60 -15.87 -4.71
N ALA A 17 -4.85 -15.82 -5.18
CA ALA A 17 -5.39 -16.82 -6.11
C ALA A 17 -4.58 -16.87 -7.42
N GLY A 18 -4.16 -15.71 -7.94
CA GLY A 18 -3.28 -15.61 -9.11
C GLY A 18 -1.92 -16.26 -8.90
N GLY A 19 -1.33 -16.10 -7.71
CA GLY A 19 -0.11 -16.79 -7.31
C GLY A 19 -0.25 -18.31 -7.30
N ALA A 20 -1.30 -18.81 -6.64
CA ALA A 20 -1.60 -20.23 -6.60
C ALA A 20 -1.85 -20.78 -8.02
N PHE A 21 -2.67 -20.10 -8.82
CA PHE A 21 -2.96 -20.50 -10.19
C PHE A 21 -1.71 -20.53 -11.07
N THR A 22 -0.79 -19.58 -10.89
CA THR A 22 0.51 -19.57 -11.59
C THR A 22 1.33 -20.81 -11.23
N ALA A 23 1.38 -21.19 -9.94
CA ALA A 23 2.09 -22.39 -9.50
C ALA A 23 1.47 -23.68 -10.08
N TRP A 24 0.14 -23.73 -10.24
CA TRP A 24 -0.55 -24.84 -10.89
C TRP A 24 -0.24 -24.94 -12.38
N LEU A 25 -0.25 -23.81 -13.12
CA LEU A 25 0.11 -23.78 -14.54
C LEU A 25 1.57 -24.20 -14.76
N ALA A 26 2.47 -23.78 -13.88
CA ALA A 26 3.90 -24.07 -13.97
C ALA A 26 4.28 -25.50 -13.55
N ARG A 27 3.31 -26.37 -13.19
CA ARG A 27 3.58 -27.71 -12.61
C ARG A 27 4.40 -28.65 -13.50
N ASN A 28 4.25 -28.51 -14.81
CA ASN A 28 4.91 -29.37 -15.80
C ASN A 28 6.11 -28.69 -16.46
N ASP A 29 6.46 -27.48 -16.03
CA ASP A 29 7.48 -26.72 -16.72
C ASP A 29 8.88 -27.23 -16.34
N LYS A 30 9.67 -27.60 -17.34
CA LYS A 30 11.05 -28.07 -17.17
C LYS A 30 11.97 -26.86 -17.15
N ALA A 31 11.95 -26.13 -16.05
CA ALA A 31 12.76 -24.92 -15.94
C ALA A 31 14.25 -25.28 -15.84
N GLU A 32 15.05 -24.71 -16.74
CA GLU A 32 16.51 -24.73 -16.58
C GLU A 32 16.91 -23.94 -15.33
N GLU A 33 17.75 -24.55 -14.50
CA GLU A 33 18.28 -23.96 -13.28
C GLU A 33 19.40 -22.96 -13.60
N ARG A 34 19.07 -21.92 -14.37
CA ARG A 34 19.93 -20.76 -14.50
C ARG A 34 19.59 -19.80 -13.36
N TRP A 35 20.57 -19.55 -12.49
CA TRP A 35 20.53 -18.46 -11.53
C TRP A 35 20.48 -17.13 -12.30
N ALA A 36 19.28 -16.75 -12.67
CA ALA A 36 19.07 -15.66 -13.61
C ALA A 36 18.90 -14.35 -12.83
N TRP A 37 19.63 -13.34 -13.30
CA TRP A 37 19.68 -11.97 -12.79
C TRP A 37 18.31 -11.36 -12.43
N TRP A 38 17.22 -11.81 -13.06
CA TRP A 38 15.87 -11.34 -12.78
C TRP A 38 15.40 -11.68 -11.34
N LYS A 39 15.88 -12.77 -10.71
CA LYS A 39 15.56 -13.10 -9.32
C LYS A 39 16.14 -12.05 -8.38
N LEU A 40 17.40 -11.67 -8.62
CA LEU A 40 18.06 -10.58 -7.90
C LEU A 40 17.37 -9.25 -8.16
N ALA A 41 16.96 -8.98 -9.40
CA ALA A 41 16.21 -7.77 -9.73
C ALA A 41 14.86 -7.73 -9.00
N ALA A 42 14.07 -8.81 -9.01
CA ALA A 42 12.79 -8.88 -8.31
C ALA A 42 12.96 -8.72 -6.78
N LEU A 43 13.98 -9.38 -6.20
CA LEU A 43 14.27 -9.27 -4.77
C LEU A 43 14.76 -7.86 -4.42
N ALA A 44 15.61 -7.26 -5.25
CA ALA A 44 16.08 -5.88 -5.09
C ALA A 44 14.93 -4.87 -5.24
N THR A 45 14.01 -5.07 -6.18
CA THR A 45 12.81 -4.24 -6.34
C THR A 45 11.92 -4.34 -5.11
N LEU A 46 11.66 -5.55 -4.59
CA LEU A 46 10.87 -5.72 -3.37
C LEU A 46 11.58 -5.08 -2.17
N ALA A 47 12.89 -5.25 -2.04
CA ALA A 47 13.70 -4.62 -0.99
C ALA A 47 13.67 -3.09 -1.09
N ALA A 48 13.77 -2.53 -2.31
CA ALA A 48 13.67 -1.10 -2.55
C ALA A 48 12.28 -0.55 -2.20
N LEU A 49 11.20 -1.23 -2.58
CA LEU A 49 9.84 -0.85 -2.22
C LEU A 49 9.64 -0.92 -0.70
N LEU A 50 10.11 -1.97 -0.04
CA LEU A 50 10.07 -2.10 1.41
C LEU A 50 10.87 -0.99 2.09
N ALA A 51 12.07 -0.66 1.60
CA ALA A 51 12.87 0.44 2.11
C ALA A 51 12.11 1.76 1.98
N LEU A 52 11.54 2.05 0.81
CA LEU A 52 10.71 3.24 0.58
C LEU A 52 9.55 3.32 1.58
N ALA A 53 8.81 2.22 1.76
CA ALA A 53 7.72 2.15 2.73
C ALA A 53 8.19 2.38 4.18
N LEU A 54 9.33 1.78 4.57
CA LEU A 54 9.90 1.91 5.92
C LEU A 54 10.44 3.32 6.21
N PHE A 55 11.04 3.99 5.21
CA PHE A 55 11.53 5.36 5.34
C PHE A 55 10.40 6.41 5.22
N GLY A 56 9.14 5.99 5.03
CA GLY A 56 8.00 6.89 4.94
C GLY A 56 8.03 7.80 3.71
N TRP A 57 8.76 7.39 2.67
CA TRP A 57 8.89 8.11 1.40
C TRP A 57 8.46 7.17 0.27
N PRO A 58 7.57 7.59 -0.65
CA PRO A 58 7.02 8.91 -0.86
C PRO A 58 5.78 9.21 0.00
N PHE A 59 5.43 10.49 0.03
CA PHE A 59 4.28 11.03 0.75
C PHE A 59 2.98 10.81 0.00
N GLY A 60 1.87 10.86 0.74
CA GLY A 60 0.56 11.01 0.13
C GLY A 60 0.04 9.74 -0.56
N LEU A 61 -0.70 9.96 -1.65
CA LEU A 61 -1.21 8.92 -2.54
C LEU A 61 -0.12 7.98 -3.04
N THR A 62 1.06 8.49 -3.39
CA THR A 62 2.17 7.66 -3.88
C THR A 62 2.64 6.66 -2.82
N GLY A 63 2.60 7.04 -1.54
CA GLY A 63 2.89 6.13 -0.43
C GLY A 63 1.90 4.95 -0.38
N LEU A 64 0.60 5.24 -0.56
CA LEU A 64 -0.44 4.21 -0.61
C LEU A 64 -0.26 3.25 -1.79
N TRP A 65 0.18 3.76 -2.95
CA TRP A 65 0.47 2.93 -4.12
C TRP A 65 1.63 1.96 -3.88
N ILE A 66 2.66 2.39 -3.15
CA ILE A 66 3.80 1.52 -2.79
C ILE A 66 3.40 0.49 -1.72
N GLU A 67 2.67 0.90 -0.69
CA GLU A 67 2.19 -0.03 0.35
C GLU A 67 1.30 -1.13 -0.26
N SER A 68 0.38 -0.75 -1.16
CA SER A 68 -0.46 -1.72 -1.86
C SER A 68 0.32 -2.57 -2.86
N ALA A 69 1.39 -2.05 -3.50
CA ALA A 69 2.27 -2.84 -4.35
C ALA A 69 2.94 -3.95 -3.55
N ILE A 70 3.48 -3.61 -2.38
CA ILE A 70 4.11 -4.58 -1.47
C ILE A 70 3.08 -5.60 -1.00
N ALA A 71 1.91 -5.16 -0.53
CA ALA A 71 0.85 -6.06 -0.08
C ALA A 71 0.41 -7.04 -1.18
N THR A 72 0.24 -6.54 -2.41
CA THR A 72 -0.13 -7.37 -3.57
C THR A 72 0.96 -8.37 -3.93
N ALA A 73 2.23 -7.94 -3.94
CA ALA A 73 3.37 -8.81 -4.20
C ALA A 73 3.49 -9.91 -3.14
N VAL A 74 3.34 -9.57 -1.86
CA VAL A 74 3.35 -10.53 -0.75
C VAL A 74 2.20 -11.52 -0.88
N ALA A 75 0.98 -11.05 -1.17
CA ALA A 75 -0.18 -11.92 -1.38
C ALA A 75 0.04 -12.89 -2.55
N PHE A 76 0.54 -12.41 -3.69
CA PHE A 76 0.87 -13.24 -4.85
C PHE A 76 1.94 -14.28 -4.52
N VAL A 77 3.05 -13.88 -3.87
CA VAL A 77 4.12 -14.81 -3.48
C VAL A 77 3.60 -15.85 -2.49
N ALA A 78 2.82 -15.44 -1.49
CA ALA A 78 2.20 -16.36 -0.52
C ALA A 78 1.30 -17.38 -1.21
N GLY A 79 0.44 -16.94 -2.14
CA GLY A 79 -0.40 -17.82 -2.94
C GLY A 79 0.42 -18.78 -3.80
N GLY A 80 1.49 -18.28 -4.41
CA GLY A 80 2.44 -19.09 -5.18
C GLY A 80 3.15 -20.15 -4.35
N LEU A 81 3.59 -19.83 -3.14
CA LEU A 81 4.22 -20.76 -2.20
C LEU A 81 3.23 -21.84 -1.74
N VAL A 82 2.01 -21.45 -1.37
CA VAL A 82 0.94 -22.39 -0.99
C VAL A 82 0.61 -23.30 -2.17
N GLY A 83 0.46 -22.74 -3.37
CA GLY A 83 0.22 -23.51 -4.58
C GLY A 83 1.34 -24.50 -4.89
N ALA A 84 2.59 -24.04 -4.82
CA ALA A 84 3.76 -24.89 -5.05
C ALA A 84 3.82 -26.07 -4.06
N ALA A 85 3.51 -25.81 -2.78
CA ALA A 85 3.41 -26.87 -1.78
C ALA A 85 2.27 -27.87 -2.09
N LEU A 86 1.09 -27.38 -2.48
CA LEU A 86 -0.08 -28.21 -2.78
C LEU A 86 0.12 -29.10 -4.01
N TRP A 87 0.72 -28.57 -5.08
CA TRP A 87 0.91 -29.29 -6.34
C TRP A 87 2.31 -29.89 -6.51
N LYS A 88 3.15 -29.82 -5.47
CA LYS A 88 4.55 -30.29 -5.47
C LYS A 88 5.37 -29.70 -6.63
N THR A 89 5.13 -28.43 -6.94
CA THR A 89 5.81 -27.71 -8.03
C THR A 89 6.97 -26.89 -7.47
N ARG A 90 7.88 -26.47 -8.34
CA ARG A 90 9.00 -25.58 -7.96
C ARG A 90 8.73 -24.17 -8.46
N ILE A 91 9.02 -23.17 -7.64
CA ILE A 91 9.09 -21.78 -8.10
C ILE A 91 10.33 -21.66 -8.99
N SER A 92 10.10 -21.39 -10.26
CA SER A 92 11.11 -21.54 -11.30
C SER A 92 11.17 -20.30 -12.21
N PRO A 93 12.28 -20.07 -12.93
CA PRO A 93 12.42 -18.96 -13.87
C PRO A 93 11.57 -19.08 -15.15
N SER A 94 10.49 -19.86 -15.12
CA SER A 94 9.58 -20.05 -16.26
C SER A 94 9.03 -18.72 -16.81
N PRO A 95 8.72 -18.66 -18.12
CA PRO A 95 7.88 -17.61 -18.68
C PRO A 95 6.52 -17.47 -17.97
N LEU A 96 5.96 -18.57 -17.45
CA LEU A 96 4.68 -18.58 -16.74
C LEU A 96 4.72 -17.75 -15.45
N TRP A 97 5.80 -17.87 -14.66
CA TRP A 97 5.99 -17.05 -13.46
C TRP A 97 6.10 -15.55 -13.78
N ARG A 98 6.63 -15.19 -14.96
CA ARG A 98 6.65 -13.79 -15.43
C ARG A 98 5.26 -13.29 -15.80
N VAL A 99 4.46 -14.12 -16.48
CA VAL A 99 3.05 -13.82 -16.78
C VAL A 99 2.24 -13.68 -15.49
N GLY A 100 2.47 -14.54 -14.50
CA GLY A 100 1.84 -14.43 -13.18
C GLY A 100 2.20 -13.13 -12.47
N ALA A 101 3.49 -12.74 -12.46
CA ALA A 101 3.93 -11.47 -11.89
C ALA A 101 3.35 -10.25 -12.63
N ALA A 102 3.28 -10.29 -13.97
CA ALA A 102 2.60 -9.26 -14.76
C ALA A 102 1.11 -9.16 -14.40
N SER A 103 0.45 -10.29 -14.19
CA SER A 103 -0.95 -10.33 -13.74
C SER A 103 -1.12 -9.71 -12.36
N ALA A 104 -0.21 -9.98 -11.42
CA ALA A 104 -0.19 -9.33 -10.12
C ALA A 104 0.01 -7.81 -10.21
N ALA A 105 0.87 -7.34 -11.13
CA ALA A 105 1.03 -5.92 -11.39
C ALA A 105 -0.25 -5.26 -11.93
N ILE A 106 -0.98 -5.94 -12.82
CA ILE A 106 -2.29 -5.47 -13.31
C ILE A 106 -3.31 -5.40 -12.17
N ILE A 107 -3.38 -6.43 -11.32
CA ILE A 107 -4.26 -6.45 -10.13
C ILE A 107 -3.93 -5.29 -9.20
N TRP A 108 -2.65 -5.07 -8.89
CA TRP A 108 -2.20 -3.94 -8.09
C TRP A 108 -2.64 -2.60 -8.70
N PHE A 109 -2.38 -2.39 -9.99
CA PHE A 109 -2.71 -1.14 -10.67
C PHE A 109 -4.22 -0.86 -10.65
N LEU A 110 -5.03 -1.84 -11.04
CA LEU A 110 -6.49 -1.72 -11.03
C LEU A 110 -7.05 -1.52 -9.62
N SER A 111 -6.48 -2.20 -8.62
CA SER A 111 -6.91 -2.02 -7.22
C SER A 111 -6.73 -0.59 -6.74
N ASN A 112 -5.64 0.08 -7.11
CA ASN A 112 -5.39 1.48 -6.76
C ASN A 112 -6.29 2.43 -7.53
N LEU A 113 -6.52 2.18 -8.82
CA LEU A 113 -7.43 2.98 -9.64
C LEU A 113 -8.85 3.01 -9.04
N VAL A 114 -9.33 1.87 -8.55
CA VAL A 114 -10.69 1.73 -8.02
C VAL A 114 -10.78 2.15 -6.55
N SER A 115 -9.78 1.82 -5.73
CA SER A 115 -9.89 1.90 -4.26
C SER A 115 -9.25 3.14 -3.66
N ALA A 116 -8.22 3.73 -4.28
CA ALA A 116 -7.44 4.79 -3.66
C ALA A 116 -8.28 6.06 -3.37
N GLY A 117 -9.07 6.50 -4.34
CA GLY A 117 -9.93 7.69 -4.19
C GLY A 117 -11.02 7.53 -3.13
N PRO A 118 -11.88 6.48 -3.20
CA PRO A 118 -12.89 6.22 -2.17
C PRO A 118 -12.28 6.04 -0.77
N TRP A 119 -11.12 5.37 -0.68
CA TRP A 119 -10.41 5.20 0.58
C TRP A 119 -9.97 6.55 1.17
N GLU A 120 -9.35 7.41 0.36
CA GLU A 120 -8.88 8.72 0.79
C GLU A 120 -10.03 9.64 1.22
N ALA A 121 -11.18 9.57 0.53
CA ALA A 121 -12.38 10.31 0.91
C ALA A 121 -12.92 9.88 2.28
N LEU A 122 -12.96 8.58 2.56
CA LEU A 122 -13.38 8.06 3.87
C LEU A 122 -12.37 8.40 4.97
N PHE A 123 -11.08 8.28 4.68
CA PHE A 123 -10.02 8.61 5.61
C PHE A 123 -10.03 10.11 5.95
N LYS A 124 -10.23 10.98 4.95
CA LYS A 124 -10.38 12.42 5.16
C LYS A 124 -11.56 12.74 6.09
N ARG A 125 -12.70 12.07 5.93
CA ARG A 125 -13.83 12.23 6.86
C ARG A 125 -13.46 11.84 8.28
N SER A 126 -12.82 10.68 8.47
CA SER A 126 -12.37 10.23 9.80
C SER A 126 -11.36 11.19 10.43
N VAL A 127 -10.45 11.76 9.65
CA VAL A 127 -9.49 12.77 10.14
C VAL A 127 -10.24 14.04 10.54
N ASN A 128 -11.16 14.53 9.71
CA ASN A 128 -11.95 15.72 10.02
C ASN A 128 -12.78 15.54 11.30
N ASP A 129 -13.30 14.34 11.56
CA ASP A 129 -14.01 14.04 12.80
C ASP A 129 -13.10 14.15 14.03
N VAL A 130 -11.84 13.72 13.94
CA VAL A 130 -10.84 13.86 15.01
C VAL A 130 -10.47 15.33 15.22
N VAL A 131 -10.32 16.10 14.14
CA VAL A 131 -10.02 17.53 14.19
C VAL A 131 -11.17 18.30 14.85
N ALA A 132 -12.41 18.03 14.43
CA ALA A 132 -13.61 18.66 14.99
C ALA A 132 -13.79 18.33 16.48
N LYS A 133 -13.53 17.09 16.91
CA LYS A 133 -13.54 16.69 18.33
C LYS A 133 -12.53 17.45 19.19
N ASN A 134 -11.45 17.93 18.58
CA ASN A 134 -10.43 18.75 19.24
C ASN A 134 -10.70 20.26 19.15
N GLY A 135 -11.84 20.68 18.57
CA GLY A 135 -12.19 22.09 18.42
C GLY A 135 -11.32 22.86 17.43
N ALA A 136 -10.60 22.14 16.56
CA ALA A 136 -9.74 22.71 15.53
C ALA A 136 -10.50 22.86 14.20
N ASP A 137 -10.01 23.73 13.32
CA ASP A 137 -10.59 23.95 11.99
C ASP A 137 -10.17 22.85 11.00
N PRO A 138 -11.12 22.05 10.45
CA PRO A 138 -10.80 21.01 9.47
C PRO A 138 -10.25 21.54 8.14
N SER A 139 -10.48 22.81 7.80
CA SER A 139 -9.95 23.43 6.58
C SER A 139 -8.43 23.66 6.66
N GLU A 140 -7.90 23.75 7.89
CA GLU A 140 -6.48 23.86 8.20
C GLU A 140 -5.80 22.49 8.34
N VAL A 141 -6.44 21.41 7.88
CA VAL A 141 -5.88 20.06 7.89
C VAL A 141 -5.95 19.42 6.50
N GLY A 142 -4.78 19.05 5.99
CA GLY A 142 -4.61 18.34 4.72
C GLY A 142 -4.52 16.84 4.92
N VAL A 143 -5.12 16.08 4.00
CA VAL A 143 -4.99 14.62 3.95
C VAL A 143 -4.53 14.25 2.56
N ALA A 144 -3.47 13.45 2.48
CA ALA A 144 -2.98 12.84 1.26
C ALA A 144 -2.63 11.38 1.55
N GLY A 145 -3.28 10.43 0.89
CA GLY A 145 -3.13 9.02 1.25
C GLY A 145 -3.33 8.82 2.76
N ARG A 146 -2.35 8.21 3.44
CA ARG A 146 -2.37 7.96 4.90
C ARG A 146 -1.68 9.04 5.74
N ASP A 147 -1.21 10.11 5.11
CA ASP A 147 -0.47 11.18 5.75
C ASP A 147 -1.39 12.38 5.99
N VAL A 148 -1.22 13.01 7.15
CA VAL A 148 -1.99 14.19 7.57
C VAL A 148 -1.04 15.37 7.76
N VAL A 149 -1.45 16.55 7.28
CA VAL A 149 -0.74 17.81 7.52
C VAL A 149 -1.59 18.74 8.34
N VAL A 150 -1.03 19.25 9.42
CA VAL A 150 -1.69 20.24 10.29
C VAL A 150 -1.12 21.62 10.00
N GLY A 151 -1.99 22.50 9.53
CA GLY A 151 -1.72 23.91 9.28
C GLY A 151 -1.39 24.68 10.56
N PRO A 152 -0.69 25.82 10.44
CA PRO A 152 -0.33 26.65 11.59
C PRO A 152 -1.56 27.28 12.27
N ALA A 153 -2.66 27.48 11.56
CA ALA A 153 -3.88 28.07 12.10
C ALA A 153 -4.89 27.04 12.66
N ALA A 154 -4.61 25.73 12.52
CA ALA A 154 -5.53 24.68 12.97
C ALA A 154 -5.80 24.72 14.50
N ALA A 155 -4.77 25.02 15.30
CA ALA A 155 -4.83 25.15 16.76
C ALA A 155 -3.57 25.87 17.28
N GLN A 156 -3.55 26.28 18.55
CA GLN A 156 -2.37 26.92 19.18
C GLN A 156 -2.00 26.26 20.52
N GLY A 157 -0.74 26.40 20.93
CA GLY A 157 -0.25 25.95 22.24
C GLY A 157 -0.55 24.48 22.54
N GLU A 158 -1.05 24.21 23.74
CA GLU A 158 -1.37 22.85 24.20
C GLU A 158 -2.47 22.17 23.37
N ALA A 159 -3.45 22.93 22.88
CA ALA A 159 -4.51 22.39 22.03
C ALA A 159 -3.94 21.81 20.72
N ARG A 160 -2.88 22.44 20.18
CA ARG A 160 -2.18 21.94 18.99
C ARG A 160 -1.39 20.67 19.28
N ALA A 161 -0.67 20.62 20.40
CA ALA A 161 0.07 19.43 20.80
C ALA A 161 -0.87 18.24 20.99
N LYS A 162 -2.04 18.48 21.62
CA LYS A 162 -3.10 17.48 21.78
C LYS A 162 -3.67 17.01 20.45
N LEU A 163 -4.02 17.94 19.55
CA LEU A 163 -4.51 17.60 18.21
C LEU A 163 -3.54 16.68 17.45
N ILE A 164 -2.24 17.01 17.48
CA ILE A 164 -1.21 16.20 16.80
C ILE A 164 -1.10 14.81 17.43
N ALA A 165 -1.16 14.72 18.76
CA ALA A 165 -1.13 13.43 19.47
C ALA A 165 -2.34 12.56 19.11
N ASP A 166 -3.54 13.15 19.11
CA ASP A 166 -4.79 12.45 18.77
C ASP A 166 -4.80 12.00 17.31
N LEU A 167 -4.32 12.83 16.39
CA LEU A 167 -4.16 12.47 14.98
C LEU A 167 -3.13 11.34 14.79
N ARG A 168 -2.02 11.34 15.54
CA ARG A 168 -1.05 10.24 15.48
C ARG A 168 -1.61 8.93 16.02
N ALA A 169 -2.51 9.01 17.01
CA ALA A 169 -3.18 7.85 17.57
C ALA A 169 -4.37 7.37 16.71
N ALA A 170 -4.84 8.20 15.76
CA ALA A 170 -5.99 7.86 14.94
C ALA A 170 -5.73 6.64 14.05
N PRO A 171 -6.72 5.73 13.90
CA PRO A 171 -6.56 4.55 13.07
C PRO A 171 -6.17 4.90 11.64
N SER A 172 -5.21 4.15 11.09
CA SER A 172 -4.77 4.24 9.70
C SER A 172 -3.96 5.48 9.33
N VAL A 173 -3.80 6.47 10.22
CA VAL A 173 -2.78 7.53 10.06
C VAL A 173 -1.40 6.88 10.08
N ARG A 174 -0.58 7.22 9.09
CA ARG A 174 0.81 6.78 8.99
C ARG A 174 1.75 7.85 9.55
N ARG A 175 1.51 9.10 9.19
CA ARG A 175 2.35 10.23 9.57
C ARG A 175 1.49 11.47 9.77
N VAL A 176 1.88 12.28 10.77
CA VAL A 176 1.38 13.64 10.95
C VAL A 176 2.57 14.58 10.77
N ALA A 177 2.46 15.48 9.79
CA ALA A 177 3.41 16.54 9.54
C ALA A 177 2.80 17.90 9.86
N GLU A 178 3.65 18.87 10.10
CA GLU A 178 3.26 20.26 10.32
C GLU A 178 3.75 21.08 9.13
N GLY A 179 2.91 22.00 8.65
CA GLY A 179 3.30 22.84 7.52
C GLY A 179 2.11 23.41 6.78
N ASP A 180 2.41 24.01 5.63
CA ASP A 180 1.39 24.60 4.76
C ASP A 180 0.58 23.52 4.04
N VAL A 181 -0.72 23.48 4.33
CA VAL A 181 -1.70 22.56 3.74
C VAL A 181 -1.80 22.77 2.22
N ALA A 182 -1.68 24.02 1.74
CA ALA A 182 -1.76 24.34 0.32
C ALA A 182 -0.59 23.77 -0.50
N ARG A 183 0.55 23.53 0.15
CA ARG A 183 1.73 22.92 -0.48
C ARG A 183 1.61 21.39 -0.62
N TRP A 184 0.68 20.79 0.13
CA TRP A 184 0.49 19.34 0.22
C TRP A 184 -0.72 18.82 -0.55
N ALA A 185 -1.67 19.69 -0.91
CA ALA A 185 -2.73 19.32 -1.84
C ALA A 185 -2.10 18.97 -3.20
N PRO A 186 -2.42 17.80 -3.80
CA PRO A 186 -2.07 17.57 -5.19
C PRO A 186 -2.70 18.68 -6.01
N ARG A 187 -1.88 19.46 -6.73
CA ARG A 187 -2.40 20.38 -7.75
C ARG A 187 -3.11 19.49 -8.77
N GLY A 188 -4.43 19.62 -8.83
CA GLY A 188 -5.27 18.89 -9.78
C GLY A 188 -4.81 19.08 -11.22
#